data_AF-A0A3A1XKK8-F1
#
_entry.id   AF-A0A3A1XKK8-F1
#
_cell.length_a   1.000
_cell.length_b   1.000
_cell.length_c   1.000
_cell.angle_alpha   90.00
_cell.angle_beta   90.00
_cell.angle_gamma   90.00
#
_symmetry.space_group_name_H-M   'P 1'
#
loop_
_entity.id
_entity.type
_entity.pdbx_description
1 polymer ?
#
loop_
_entity_poly.entity_id
_entity_poly.type
_entity_poly.pdbx_seq_one_letter_code
_entity_poly.pdbx_strand_id
1 'polypeptide(L)'
;MSRQKQKGTAFESAIVEYLQNNLCDDTIERRALNGTCDRGDISGVTFCGSRMVLECKNENRMRLAEYMREAETEATNDNAPYYAVIHKKRGVGISTAQTVGQQYVTMPLHMLVSIIYEANYWCEEAHENKENKK
;
A
#
# COMPACT_ATOMS: atom_id res chain seq x y z
N MET A 1 25.07 -4.22 6.76
CA MET A 1 23.71 -4.50 6.23
C MET A 1 23.83 -5.54 5.11
N SER A 2 22.98 -6.57 5.06
CA SER A 2 23.09 -7.60 4.00
C SER A 2 22.57 -7.09 2.65
N ARG A 3 23.00 -7.70 1.54
CA ARG A 3 22.53 -7.33 0.19
C ARG A 3 21.02 -7.51 0.02
N GLN A 4 20.43 -8.51 0.68
CA GLN A 4 18.97 -8.71 0.68
C GLN A 4 18.26 -7.57 1.40
N LYS A 5 18.73 -7.19 2.60
CA LYS A 5 18.18 -6.05 3.34
C LYS A 5 18.28 -4.75 2.56
N GLN A 6 19.43 -4.48 1.90
CA GLN A 6 19.59 -3.31 1.04
C GLN A 6 18.58 -3.29 -0.13
N LYS A 7 18.32 -4.45 -0.76
CA LYS A 7 17.33 -4.56 -1.84
C LYS A 7 15.90 -4.36 -1.35
N GLY A 8 15.56 -4.82 -0.15
CA GLY A 8 14.27 -4.56 0.50
C GLY A 8 14.11 -3.07 0.77
N THR A 9 15.05 -2.49 1.51
CA THR A 9 15.09 -1.04 1.82
C THR A 9 14.99 -0.17 0.57
N ALA A 10 15.75 -0.46 -0.48
CA ALA A 10 15.68 0.30 -1.73
C ALA A 10 14.32 0.17 -2.43
N PHE A 11 13.69 -1.01 -2.32
CA PHE A 11 12.37 -1.24 -2.89
C PHE A 11 11.30 -0.46 -2.13
N GLU A 12 11.24 -0.60 -0.81
CA GLU A 12 10.32 0.13 0.07
C GLU A 12 10.47 1.65 -0.12
N SER A 13 11.70 2.16 -0.18
CA SER A 13 11.96 3.60 -0.41
C SER A 13 11.41 4.08 -1.75
N ALA A 14 11.59 3.30 -2.82
CA ALA A 14 11.05 3.65 -4.13
C ALA A 14 9.50 3.64 -4.16
N ILE A 15 8.87 2.72 -3.42
CA ILE A 15 7.40 2.69 -3.28
C ILE A 15 6.91 3.92 -2.52
N VAL A 16 7.53 4.26 -1.39
CA VAL A 16 7.15 5.45 -0.60
C VAL A 16 7.26 6.72 -1.44
N GLU A 17 8.40 6.94 -2.09
CA GLU A 17 8.59 8.11 -2.97
C GLU A 17 7.53 8.15 -4.09
N TYR A 18 7.20 7.00 -4.67
CA TYR A 18 6.15 6.93 -5.69
C TYR A 18 4.77 7.30 -5.12
N LEU A 19 4.40 6.77 -3.96
CA LEU A 19 3.12 7.05 -3.32
C LEU A 19 3.01 8.53 -2.90
N GLN A 20 4.03 9.07 -2.23
CA GLN A 20 4.06 10.48 -1.80
C GLN A 20 3.82 11.43 -2.99
N ASN A 21 4.54 11.21 -4.09
CA ASN A 21 4.44 12.05 -5.27
C ASN A 21 3.10 11.94 -6.01
N ASN A 22 2.52 10.73 -6.10
CA ASN A 22 1.28 10.52 -6.86
C ASN A 22 0.01 10.80 -6.04
N LEU A 23 0.10 10.71 -4.71
CA LEU A 23 -1.00 11.03 -3.79
C LEU A 23 -0.90 12.44 -3.21
N CYS A 24 0.19 13.16 -3.49
CA CYS A 24 0.50 14.48 -2.92
C CYS A 24 0.46 14.48 -1.39
N ASP A 25 1.01 13.44 -0.77
CA ASP A 25 0.96 13.22 0.68
C ASP A 25 2.36 12.87 1.21
N ASP A 26 2.98 13.81 1.92
CA ASP A 26 4.32 13.67 2.49
C ASP A 26 4.33 12.91 3.83
N THR A 27 3.16 12.58 4.39
CA THR A 27 3.02 11.80 5.63
C THR A 27 3.24 10.30 5.43
N ILE A 28 3.25 9.85 4.17
CA ILE A 28 3.53 8.46 3.81
C ILE A 28 5.01 8.17 4.06
N GLU A 29 5.30 7.16 4.88
CA GLU A 29 6.67 6.82 5.27
C GLU A 29 6.87 5.31 5.43
N ARG A 30 8.14 4.88 5.38
CA ARG A 30 8.51 3.52 5.77
C ARG A 30 8.38 3.40 7.29
N ARG A 31 7.75 2.33 7.77
CA ARG A 31 7.62 2.08 9.20
C ARG A 31 8.99 1.73 9.78
N ALA A 32 9.40 2.45 10.82
CA ALA A 32 10.54 2.02 11.64
C ALA A 32 10.14 0.76 12.43
N LEU A 33 11.09 -0.13 12.70
CA LEU A 33 10.91 -1.37 13.48
C LEU A 33 10.58 -1.13 14.99
N ASN A 34 9.90 -0.05 15.32
CA ASN A 34 9.61 0.38 16.68
C ASN A 34 8.19 -0.09 17.07
N GLY A 35 8.11 -1.09 17.94
CA GLY A 35 6.86 -1.62 18.47
C GLY A 35 6.96 -3.09 18.85
N THR A 36 5.99 -3.58 19.60
CA THR A 36 5.90 -5.00 19.99
C THR A 36 5.26 -5.87 18.91
N CYS A 37 4.49 -5.28 18.00
CA CYS A 37 3.82 -5.97 16.90
C CYS A 37 4.18 -5.33 15.56
N ASP A 38 4.40 -6.16 14.55
CA ASP A 38 4.56 -5.71 13.17
C ASP A 38 3.23 -5.16 12.64
N ARG A 39 3.29 -4.05 11.92
CA ARG A 39 2.11 -3.45 11.29
C ARG A 39 2.39 -3.00 9.84
N GLY A 40 3.34 -3.68 9.20
CA GLY A 40 3.66 -3.57 7.78
C GLY A 40 4.69 -2.50 7.45
N ASP A 41 5.26 -2.62 6.25
CA ASP A 41 6.40 -1.84 5.79
C ASP A 41 6.13 -0.34 5.57
N ILE A 42 4.92 0.06 5.16
CA ILE A 42 4.58 1.45 4.83
C ILE A 42 3.38 1.93 5.68
N SER A 43 3.50 3.15 6.20
CA SER A 43 2.48 3.86 7.00
C SER A 43 2.03 5.15 6.29
N GLY A 44 0.99 5.79 6.81
CA GLY A 44 0.45 7.07 6.31
C GLY A 44 -0.55 6.93 5.17
N VAL A 45 -0.69 5.74 4.57
CA VAL A 45 -1.64 5.51 3.49
C VAL A 45 -3.06 5.36 4.04
N THR A 46 -3.98 6.14 3.46
CA THR A 46 -5.41 6.06 3.76
C THR A 46 -6.24 5.93 2.49
N PHE A 47 -7.39 5.30 2.63
CA PHE A 47 -8.42 5.22 1.61
C PHE A 47 -9.74 5.63 2.24
N CYS A 48 -10.37 6.70 1.71
CA CYS A 48 -11.59 7.30 2.25
C CYS A 48 -11.52 7.57 3.77
N GLY A 49 -10.37 8.07 4.25
CA GLY A 49 -10.11 8.36 5.67
C GLY A 49 -9.81 7.14 6.54
N SER A 50 -9.89 5.93 6.00
CA SER A 50 -9.54 4.68 6.70
C SER A 50 -8.09 4.28 6.43
N ARG A 51 -7.41 3.74 7.44
CA ARG A 51 -6.01 3.30 7.31
C ARG A 51 -5.89 2.12 6.33
N MET A 52 -4.78 2.10 5.58
CA MET A 52 -4.39 0.99 4.74
C MET A 52 -2.97 0.54 5.07
N VAL A 53 -2.80 -0.75 5.36
CA VAL A 53 -1.48 -1.36 5.55
C VAL A 53 -0.94 -1.85 4.22
N LEU A 54 0.32 -1.52 3.94
CA LEU A 54 1.02 -1.95 2.73
C LEU A 54 2.30 -2.68 3.09
N GLU A 55 2.40 -3.91 2.60
CA GLU A 55 3.53 -4.79 2.84
C GLU A 55 4.37 -4.99 1.57
N CYS A 56 5.69 -4.84 1.64
CA CYS A 56 6.58 -4.79 0.47
C CYS A 56 7.44 -6.05 0.32
N LYS A 57 7.28 -6.80 -0.77
CA LYS A 57 8.07 -8.02 -1.03
C LYS A 57 8.95 -7.91 -2.27
N ASN A 58 10.28 -7.99 -2.07
CA ASN A 58 11.29 -8.04 -3.13
C ASN A 58 12.00 -9.40 -3.16
N GLU A 59 11.26 -10.43 -3.57
CA GLU A 59 11.74 -11.82 -3.63
C GLU A 59 11.62 -12.40 -5.04
N ASN A 60 12.47 -13.39 -5.35
CA ASN A 60 12.45 -14.05 -6.66
C ASN A 60 11.28 -15.03 -6.82
N ARG A 61 10.88 -15.70 -5.72
CA ARG A 61 9.76 -16.64 -5.69
C ARG A 61 8.58 -15.95 -5.02
N MET A 62 7.46 -15.83 -5.71
CA MET A 62 6.25 -15.28 -5.13
C MET A 62 5.58 -16.30 -4.20
N ARG A 63 5.46 -15.95 -2.91
CA ARG A 63 4.77 -16.73 -1.88
C ARG A 63 3.48 -16.02 -1.46
N LEU A 64 2.60 -15.74 -2.43
CA LEU A 64 1.43 -14.88 -2.24
C LEU A 64 0.57 -15.27 -1.03
N ALA A 65 0.28 -16.56 -0.83
CA ALA A 65 -0.53 -17.02 0.30
C ALA A 65 0.08 -16.66 1.67
N GLU A 66 1.40 -16.58 1.76
CA GLU A 66 2.08 -16.18 2.99
C GLU A 66 2.13 -14.67 3.14
N TYR A 67 2.51 -13.95 2.09
CA TYR A 67 2.53 -12.49 2.11
C TYR A 67 1.15 -11.91 2.45
N MET A 68 0.08 -12.54 1.95
CA MET A 68 -1.28 -12.09 2.27
C MET A 68 -1.67 -12.33 3.74
N ARG A 69 -1.24 -13.44 4.34
CA ARG A 69 -1.49 -13.71 5.78
C ARG A 69 -0.71 -12.76 6.68
N GLU A 70 0.51 -12.42 6.27
CA GLU A 70 1.35 -11.44 6.94
C GLU A 70 0.69 -10.06 6.90
N ALA A 71 0.34 -9.57 5.72
CA ALA A 71 -0.35 -8.29 5.55
C ALA A 71 -1.69 -8.21 6.30
N GLU A 72 -2.47 -9.30 6.33
CA GLU A 72 -3.72 -9.38 7.12
C GLU A 72 -3.47 -9.30 8.63
N THR A 73 -2.41 -9.98 9.12
CA THR A 73 -2.02 -9.93 10.53
C THR A 73 -1.55 -8.53 10.92
N GLU A 74 -0.77 -7.89 10.07
CA GLU A 74 -0.29 -6.52 10.26
C GLU A 74 -1.43 -5.50 10.23
N ALA A 75 -2.38 -5.65 9.31
CA ALA A 75 -3.59 -4.84 9.28
C ALA A 75 -4.39 -4.96 10.56
N THR A 76 -4.53 -6.19 11.08
CA THR A 76 -5.17 -6.44 12.37
C THR A 76 -4.42 -5.73 13.50
N ASN A 77 -3.09 -5.79 13.52
CA ASN A 77 -2.25 -5.12 14.52
C ASN A 77 -2.32 -3.58 14.44
N ASP A 78 -2.60 -3.02 13.26
CA ASP A 78 -2.74 -1.57 13.02
C ASP A 78 -4.19 -1.08 13.11
N ASN A 79 -5.16 -1.98 13.37
CA ASN A 79 -6.61 -1.73 13.24
C ASN A 79 -6.98 -1.10 11.88
N ALA A 80 -6.31 -1.54 10.81
CA ALA A 80 -6.55 -1.07 9.46
C ALA A 80 -7.55 -1.99 8.74
N PRO A 81 -8.67 -1.46 8.20
CA PRO A 81 -9.63 -2.26 7.44
C PRO A 81 -9.11 -2.68 6.06
N TYR A 82 -8.10 -1.97 5.52
CA TYR A 82 -7.53 -2.24 4.20
C TYR A 82 -6.10 -2.74 4.30
N TYR A 83 -5.74 -3.68 3.43
CA TYR A 83 -4.37 -4.10 3.26
C TYR A 83 -4.07 -4.60 1.85
N ALA A 84 -2.81 -4.49 1.45
CA ALA A 84 -2.31 -5.06 0.21
C ALA A 84 -0.82 -5.39 0.31
N VAL A 85 -0.39 -6.31 -0.54
CA VAL A 85 1.03 -6.61 -0.75
C VAL A 85 1.48 -5.95 -2.04
N ILE A 86 2.55 -5.15 -1.96
CA ILE A 86 3.27 -4.61 -3.11
C ILE A 86 4.49 -5.49 -3.35
N HIS A 87 4.54 -6.18 -4.48
CA HIS A 87 5.65 -7.08 -4.80
C HIS A 87 6.35 -6.75 -6.09
N LYS A 88 7.68 -6.95 -6.06
CA LYS A 88 8.58 -6.63 -7.15
C LYS A 88 8.24 -7.46 -8.38
N LYS A 89 7.81 -6.77 -9.45
CA LYS A 89 7.64 -7.37 -10.78
C LYS A 89 9.02 -7.75 -11.34
N ARG A 90 9.17 -9.04 -11.68
CA ARG A 90 10.39 -9.60 -12.28
C ARG A 90 10.65 -8.95 -13.64
N GLY A 91 11.90 -8.55 -13.88
CA GLY A 91 12.33 -7.94 -15.15
C GLY A 91 12.02 -6.44 -15.28
N VAL A 92 11.34 -5.82 -14.32
CA VAL A 92 11.06 -4.38 -14.31
C VAL A 92 12.00 -3.69 -13.31
N GLY A 93 12.50 -2.50 -13.62
CA GLY A 93 13.32 -1.71 -12.68
C GLY A 93 12.51 -1.05 -11.56
N ILE A 94 13.18 -0.29 -10.69
CA ILE A 94 12.58 0.62 -9.69
C ILE A 94 13.24 2.00 -9.73
N SER A 95 13.95 2.33 -10.81
CA SER A 95 14.76 3.55 -10.91
C SER A 95 14.01 4.76 -11.45
N THR A 96 12.76 4.59 -11.88
CA THR A 96 11.92 5.66 -12.43
C THR A 96 10.48 5.49 -11.96
N ALA A 97 9.73 6.59 -11.83
CA ALA A 97 8.30 6.52 -11.46
C ALA A 97 7.50 5.60 -12.40
N GLN A 98 7.81 5.59 -13.69
CA GLN A 98 7.14 4.76 -14.69
C GLN A 98 7.40 3.27 -14.47
N THR A 99 8.60 2.88 -14.00
CA THR A 99 8.91 1.48 -13.71
C THR A 99 8.42 1.07 -12.32
N VAL A 100 8.44 1.98 -11.35
CA VAL A 100 7.83 1.75 -10.02
C VAL A 100 6.31 1.56 -10.14
N GLY A 101 5.61 2.37 -10.93
CA GLY A 101 4.16 2.20 -11.16
C GLY A 101 3.75 0.89 -11.84
N GLN A 102 4.71 0.10 -12.33
CA GLN A 102 4.45 -1.23 -12.93
C GLN A 102 4.61 -2.40 -11.96
N GLN A 103 4.96 -2.14 -10.69
CA GLN A 103 5.00 -3.19 -9.68
C GLN A 103 3.60 -3.76 -9.43
N TYR A 104 3.55 -4.98 -8.89
CA TYR A 104 2.26 -5.61 -8.63
C TYR A 104 1.75 -5.22 -7.26
N VAL A 105 0.44 -5.00 -7.19
CA VAL A 105 -0.32 -4.88 -5.96
C VAL A 105 -1.27 -6.07 -5.91
N THR A 106 -1.32 -6.78 -4.78
CA THR A 106 -2.21 -7.93 -4.59
C THR A 106 -2.99 -7.74 -3.30
N MET A 107 -4.30 -7.97 -3.39
CA MET A 107 -5.25 -7.88 -2.27
C MET A 107 -6.32 -8.96 -2.44
N PRO A 108 -7.04 -9.34 -1.36
CA PRO A 108 -8.21 -10.21 -1.49
C PRO A 108 -9.31 -9.53 -2.30
N LEU A 109 -10.14 -10.32 -2.98
CA LEU A 109 -11.21 -9.79 -3.83
C LEU A 109 -12.19 -8.88 -3.06
N HIS A 110 -12.52 -9.21 -1.82
CA HIS A 110 -13.44 -8.40 -1.02
C HIS A 110 -12.89 -7.00 -0.71
N MET A 111 -11.56 -6.82 -0.63
CA MET A 111 -10.96 -5.51 -0.46
C MET A 111 -11.15 -4.64 -1.69
N LEU A 112 -10.96 -5.22 -2.88
CA LEU A 112 -11.24 -4.51 -4.14
C LEU A 112 -12.71 -4.10 -4.24
N VAL A 113 -13.64 -4.99 -3.86
CA VAL A 113 -15.07 -4.68 -3.83
C VAL A 113 -15.37 -3.50 -2.89
N SER A 114 -14.82 -3.53 -1.66
CA SER A 114 -14.98 -2.45 -0.69
C SER A 114 -14.43 -1.13 -1.21
N ILE A 115 -13.25 -1.13 -1.83
CA ILE A 115 -12.63 0.06 -2.42
C ILE A 115 -13.51 0.65 -3.53
N ILE A 116 -14.01 -0.18 -4.44
CA ILE A 116 -14.87 0.29 -5.54
C ILE A 116 -16.18 0.87 -4.99
N TYR A 117 -16.79 0.19 -4.02
CA TYR A 117 -18.03 0.63 -3.39
C TYR A 117 -17.87 2.01 -2.74
N GLU A 118 -16.89 2.16 -1.85
CA GLU A 118 -16.61 3.43 -1.18
C GLU A 118 -16.29 4.54 -2.19
N ALA A 119 -15.45 4.28 -3.18
CA ALA A 119 -15.10 5.28 -4.19
C ALA A 119 -16.34 5.80 -4.94
N ASN A 120 -17.28 4.91 -5.30
CA ASN A 120 -18.53 5.30 -5.93
C ASN A 120 -19.41 6.11 -4.98
N TYR A 121 -19.58 5.66 -3.75
CA TYR A 121 -20.37 6.34 -2.73
C TYR A 121 -19.88 7.78 -2.50
N TRP A 122 -18.58 7.99 -2.31
CA TRP A 122 -18.00 9.32 -2.11
C TRP A 122 -18.11 10.21 -3.36
N CYS A 123 -18.10 9.61 -4.56
CA CYS A 123 -18.32 10.36 -5.80
C CYS A 123 -19.75 10.89 -5.90
N GLU A 124 -20.73 10.04 -5.62
CA GLU A 124 -22.16 10.39 -5.58
C GLU A 124 -22.43 11.47 -4.53
N GLU A 125 -21.95 11.29 -3.30
CA GLU A 125 -22.12 12.26 -2.22
C GLU A 125 -21.51 13.63 -2.56
N ALA A 126 -20.32 13.64 -3.18
CA ALA A 126 -19.67 14.87 -3.61
C ALA A 126 -20.44 15.60 -4.73
N HIS A 127 -21.19 14.88 -5.56
CA HIS A 127 -22.05 15.45 -6.59
C HIS A 127 -23.31 16.07 -5.97
N GLU A 128 -24.01 15.34 -5.11
CA GLU A 128 -25.21 15.83 -4.39
C GLU A 128 -24.89 17.09 -3.56
N ASN A 129 -23.77 17.09 -2.84
CA ASN A 129 -23.32 18.23 -2.04
C ASN A 129 -22.99 19.48 -2.89
N LYS A 130 -22.61 19.31 -4.16
CA LYS A 130 -22.40 20.44 -5.10
C LYS A 130 -23.72 20.96 -5.65
N GLU A 131 -24.70 20.10 -5.88
CA GLU A 131 -26.03 20.49 -6.33
C GLU A 131 -26.79 21.23 -5.24
N ASN A 132 -26.74 20.75 -3.99
CA ASN A 132 -27.39 21.39 -2.84
C ASN A 132 -26.77 22.72 -2.40
N LYS A 133 -25.57 23.06 -2.89
CA LYS A 133 -24.88 24.34 -2.63
C LYS A 133 -25.10 25.39 -3.73
N LYS A 134 -25.79 25.04 -4.81
CA LYS A 134 -26.21 25.97 -5.88
C LYS A 134 -27.61 26.51 -5.61
#